data_AF-A0A530Y559-F1
#
_entry.id   AF-A0A530Y559-F1
#
_cell.length_a   1.000
_cell.length_b   1.000
_cell.length_c   1.000
_cell.angle_alpha   90.00
_cell.angle_beta   90.00
_cell.angle_gamma   90.00
#
_symmetry.space_group_name_H-M   'P 1'
#
loop_
_entity.id
_entity.type
_entity.pdbx_description
1 polymer ?
#
loop_
_entity_poly.entity_id
_entity_poly.type
_entity_poly.pdbx_seq_one_letter_code
_entity_poly.pdbx_strand_id
1 'polypeptide(L)'
;PGVAAPCLEIRDNPAAAADYTARANLVGVVSNGTAVLGLGNIGPLASKPVMEGKAVLFKKFAGIDVFDIEIDAPDIERMVETISALEPTFGGINLEDIKAPECFEVEERLKARMAIPVFHDDQHGTAIIVAAAVLNGLEFAGKTISDIKIVTSGAGA
;
A
#
# COMPACT_ATOMS: atom_id res chain seq x y z
N PRO A 1 22.51 -22.92 -18.36
CA PRO A 1 22.09 -21.71 -19.11
C PRO A 1 22.31 -20.47 -18.24
N GLY A 2 22.46 -19.27 -18.82
CA GLY A 2 22.90 -18.07 -18.08
C GLY A 2 22.03 -17.66 -16.87
N VAL A 3 20.71 -17.72 -16.99
CA VAL A 3 19.77 -17.34 -15.90
C VAL A 3 19.89 -18.23 -14.65
N ALA A 4 20.51 -19.41 -14.75
CA ALA A 4 20.68 -20.28 -13.59
C ALA A 4 21.62 -19.70 -12.54
N ALA A 5 22.59 -18.86 -12.93
CA ALA A 5 23.55 -18.27 -12.00
C ALA A 5 22.89 -17.40 -10.92
N PRO A 6 22.10 -16.36 -11.25
CA PRO A 6 21.40 -15.58 -10.22
C PRO A 6 20.39 -16.42 -9.43
N CYS A 7 19.76 -17.43 -10.03
CA CYS A 7 18.85 -18.32 -9.28
C CYS A 7 19.58 -19.12 -8.18
N LEU A 8 20.78 -19.63 -8.46
CA LEU A 8 21.58 -20.36 -7.47
C LEU A 8 22.09 -19.42 -6.36
N GLU A 9 22.49 -18.21 -6.72
CA GLU A 9 22.92 -17.19 -5.75
C GLU A 9 21.77 -16.79 -4.82
N ILE A 10 20.56 -16.54 -5.36
CA ILE A 10 19.37 -16.22 -4.55
C ILE A 10 18.96 -17.40 -3.65
N ARG A 11 19.11 -18.65 -4.12
CA ARG A 11 18.85 -19.84 -3.30
C ARG A 11 19.75 -19.88 -2.07
N ASP A 12 21.03 -19.58 -2.25
CA ASP A 12 22.05 -19.67 -1.19
C ASP A 12 22.07 -18.38 -0.32
N ASN A 13 21.64 -17.25 -0.88
CA ASN A 13 21.48 -15.96 -0.22
C ASN A 13 20.19 -15.23 -0.70
N PRO A 14 19.05 -15.41 -0.01
CA PRO A 14 17.78 -14.79 -0.43
C PRO A 14 17.79 -13.27 -0.57
N ALA A 15 18.66 -12.57 0.18
CA ALA A 15 18.77 -11.11 0.11
C ALA A 15 19.26 -10.63 -1.28
N ALA A 16 20.02 -11.48 -1.99
CA ALA A 16 20.50 -11.19 -3.34
C ALA A 16 19.38 -11.02 -4.37
N ALA A 17 18.13 -11.38 -4.04
CA ALA A 17 16.98 -11.08 -4.87
C ALA A 17 16.81 -9.56 -5.09
N ALA A 18 17.25 -8.73 -4.15
CA ALA A 18 17.26 -7.27 -4.32
C ALA A 18 18.22 -6.79 -5.42
N ASP A 19 19.34 -7.48 -5.60
CA ASP A 19 20.40 -7.08 -6.55
C ASP A 19 20.18 -7.66 -7.95
N TYR A 20 19.69 -8.91 -8.02
CA TYR A 20 19.57 -9.64 -9.29
C TYR A 20 18.17 -9.57 -9.93
N THR A 21 17.21 -8.92 -9.27
CA THR A 21 15.83 -8.82 -9.78
C THR A 21 15.29 -7.40 -9.58
N ALA A 22 14.10 -7.13 -10.13
CA ALA A 22 13.41 -5.86 -9.93
C ALA A 22 12.84 -5.68 -8.50
N ARG A 23 12.90 -6.71 -7.64
CA ARG A 23 12.29 -6.73 -6.30
C ARG A 23 12.57 -5.48 -5.49
N ALA A 24 13.80 -4.97 -5.52
CA ALA A 24 14.21 -3.82 -4.70
C ALA A 24 13.46 -2.52 -5.04
N ASN A 25 12.95 -2.38 -6.28
CA ASN A 25 12.23 -1.19 -6.74
C ASN A 25 10.75 -1.46 -7.05
N LEU A 26 10.29 -2.71 -6.89
CA LEU A 26 8.95 -3.13 -7.31
C LEU A 26 7.97 -3.13 -6.12
N VAL A 27 6.91 -2.34 -6.23
CA VAL A 27 5.81 -2.28 -5.26
C VAL A 27 4.54 -2.87 -5.85
N GLY A 28 3.81 -3.66 -5.06
CA GLY A 28 2.48 -4.15 -5.44
C GLY A 28 1.42 -3.18 -4.92
N VAL A 29 0.65 -2.55 -5.81
CA VAL A 29 -0.55 -1.80 -5.43
C VAL A 29 -1.72 -2.79 -5.46
N VAL A 30 -2.28 -3.09 -4.29
CA VAL A 30 -3.26 -4.17 -4.14
C VAL A 30 -4.59 -3.63 -3.63
N SER A 31 -5.68 -3.99 -4.32
CA SER A 31 -7.04 -3.66 -3.93
C SER A 31 -7.99 -4.84 -4.16
N ASN A 32 -9.08 -4.91 -3.41
CA ASN A 32 -10.23 -5.77 -3.73
C ASN A 32 -11.42 -4.97 -4.31
N GLY A 33 -11.26 -3.67 -4.52
CA GLY A 33 -12.26 -2.79 -5.13
C GLY A 33 -13.50 -2.54 -4.27
N THR A 34 -13.39 -2.67 -2.94
CA THR A 34 -14.54 -2.53 -2.03
C THR A 34 -14.80 -1.09 -1.56
N ALA A 35 -13.85 -0.18 -1.73
CA ALA A 35 -13.98 1.23 -1.36
C ALA A 35 -13.36 2.18 -2.39
N VAL A 36 -13.63 1.94 -3.67
CA VAL A 36 -13.00 2.70 -4.76
C VAL A 36 -13.48 4.14 -4.77
N LEU A 37 -12.60 5.08 -4.42
CA LEU A 37 -12.91 6.51 -4.38
C LEU A 37 -14.23 6.80 -3.63
N GLY A 38 -15.13 7.59 -4.20
CA GLY A 38 -16.50 7.80 -3.71
C GLY A 38 -17.53 6.83 -4.28
N LEU A 39 -17.11 5.82 -5.04
CA LEU A 39 -18.00 4.87 -5.72
C LEU A 39 -18.36 3.68 -4.83
N GLY A 40 -17.59 3.44 -3.77
CA GLY A 40 -17.79 2.34 -2.84
C GLY A 40 -17.39 1.00 -3.46
N ASN A 41 -18.17 -0.04 -3.17
CA ASN A 41 -17.87 -1.38 -3.64
C ASN A 41 -18.33 -1.57 -5.09
N ILE A 42 -17.38 -1.46 -6.02
CA ILE A 42 -17.58 -1.69 -7.46
C ILE A 42 -16.85 -2.95 -7.96
N GLY A 43 -16.14 -3.63 -7.07
CA GLY A 43 -15.43 -4.87 -7.33
C GLY A 43 -14.06 -4.67 -8.00
N PRO A 44 -13.24 -5.73 -8.04
CA PRO A 44 -11.83 -5.66 -8.43
C PRO A 44 -11.66 -5.17 -9.88
N LEU A 45 -12.40 -5.72 -10.84
CA LEU A 45 -12.25 -5.33 -12.25
C LEU A 45 -12.52 -3.84 -12.51
N ALA A 46 -13.51 -3.26 -11.82
CA ALA A 46 -13.86 -1.86 -11.99
C ALA A 46 -12.89 -0.93 -11.24
N SER A 47 -12.16 -1.43 -10.24
CA SER A 47 -11.12 -0.68 -9.52
C SER A 47 -9.82 -0.51 -10.32
N LYS A 48 -9.57 -1.39 -11.29
CA LYS A 48 -8.32 -1.46 -12.05
C LYS A 48 -7.82 -0.11 -12.62
N PRO A 49 -8.66 0.74 -13.25
CA PRO A 49 -8.18 2.03 -13.76
C PRO A 49 -7.63 2.96 -12.66
N VAL A 50 -8.13 2.87 -11.43
CA VAL A 50 -7.64 3.64 -10.29
C VAL A 50 -6.26 3.13 -9.86
N MET A 51 -6.10 1.80 -9.80
CA MET A 51 -4.83 1.15 -9.42
C MET A 51 -3.72 1.40 -10.45
N GLU A 52 -4.04 1.30 -11.75
CA GLU A 52 -3.12 1.67 -12.84
C GLU A 52 -2.74 3.16 -12.74
N GLY A 53 -3.71 4.02 -12.40
CA GLY A 53 -3.45 5.44 -12.13
C GLY A 53 -2.44 5.66 -11.00
N LYS A 54 -2.60 4.94 -9.87
CA LYS A 54 -1.66 4.97 -8.74
C LYS A 54 -0.26 4.50 -9.16
N ALA A 55 -0.15 3.43 -9.95
CA ALA A 55 1.12 2.95 -10.49
C ALA A 55 1.85 4.03 -11.31
N VAL A 56 1.14 4.77 -12.17
CA VAL A 56 1.71 5.89 -12.93
C VAL A 56 2.24 7.00 -12.00
N LEU A 57 1.53 7.31 -10.91
CA LEU A 57 1.96 8.33 -9.94
C LEU A 57 3.26 7.91 -9.23
N PHE A 58 3.33 6.67 -8.73
CA PHE A 58 4.56 6.11 -8.12
C PHE A 58 5.75 6.24 -9.07
N LYS A 59 5.58 5.83 -10.33
CA LYS A 59 6.67 5.90 -11.32
C LYS A 59 7.05 7.34 -11.64
N LYS A 60 6.07 8.21 -11.85
CA LYS A 60 6.30 9.59 -12.28
C LYS A 60 6.97 10.45 -11.21
N PHE A 61 6.57 10.29 -9.95
CA PHE A 61 7.01 11.17 -8.86
C PHE A 61 8.15 10.59 -8.02
N ALA A 62 8.27 9.27 -7.92
CA ALA A 62 9.28 8.61 -7.08
C ALA A 62 10.20 7.63 -7.84
N GLY A 63 9.96 7.36 -9.12
CA GLY A 63 10.76 6.43 -9.91
C GLY A 63 10.54 4.95 -9.57
N ILE A 64 9.57 4.66 -8.69
CA ILE A 64 9.22 3.31 -8.21
C ILE A 64 8.49 2.54 -9.31
N ASP A 65 8.87 1.29 -9.52
CA ASP A 65 8.14 0.39 -10.42
C ASP A 65 6.96 -0.22 -9.67
N VAL A 66 5.80 -0.26 -10.31
CA VAL A 66 4.58 -0.74 -9.69
C VAL A 66 3.89 -1.74 -10.60
N PHE A 67 3.30 -2.75 -9.99
CA PHE A 67 2.29 -3.59 -10.62
C PHE A 67 1.00 -3.50 -9.81
N ASP A 68 -0.11 -3.20 -10.50
CA ASP A 68 -1.45 -3.19 -9.95
C ASP A 68 -2.04 -4.61 -9.87
N ILE A 69 -2.67 -4.92 -8.74
CA ILE A 69 -3.22 -6.25 -8.44
C ILE A 69 -4.61 -6.11 -7.84
N GLU A 70 -5.62 -6.38 -8.65
CA GLU A 70 -7.01 -6.43 -8.22
C GLU A 70 -7.38 -7.87 -7.84
N ILE A 71 -7.60 -8.12 -6.56
CA ILE A 71 -7.90 -9.47 -6.03
C ILE A 71 -9.38 -9.67 -5.76
N ASP A 72 -9.94 -10.78 -6.23
CA ASP A 72 -11.27 -11.25 -5.84
C ASP A 72 -11.19 -12.05 -4.53
N ALA A 73 -10.92 -11.34 -3.44
CA ALA A 73 -10.80 -11.84 -2.08
C ALA A 73 -11.62 -10.94 -1.14
N PRO A 74 -12.93 -11.23 -0.96
CA PRO A 74 -13.82 -10.36 -0.20
C PRO A 74 -13.66 -10.51 1.32
N ASP A 75 -13.15 -11.65 1.79
CA ASP A 75 -12.92 -11.92 3.21
C ASP A 75 -11.47 -11.62 3.64
N ILE A 76 -11.30 -11.22 4.89
CA ILE A 76 -10.02 -10.80 5.47
C ILE A 76 -8.97 -11.92 5.38
N GLU A 77 -9.35 -13.15 5.72
CA GLU A 77 -8.42 -14.28 5.78
C GLU A 77 -7.84 -14.58 4.40
N ARG A 78 -8.69 -14.78 3.40
CA ARG A 78 -8.28 -15.01 2.02
C ARG A 78 -7.48 -13.83 1.46
N MET A 79 -7.84 -12.60 1.81
CA MET A 79 -7.09 -11.41 1.39
C MET A 79 -5.67 -11.42 1.96
N VAL A 80 -5.53 -11.63 3.27
CA VAL A 80 -4.22 -11.70 3.94
C VAL A 80 -3.38 -12.84 3.38
N GLU A 81 -3.97 -14.02 3.16
CA GLU A 81 -3.27 -15.16 2.54
C GLU A 81 -2.82 -14.85 1.11
N THR A 82 -3.70 -14.28 0.29
CA THR A 82 -3.41 -13.95 -1.10
C THR A 82 -2.28 -12.92 -1.20
N ILE A 83 -2.35 -11.85 -0.41
CA ILE A 83 -1.35 -10.77 -0.45
C ILE A 83 -0.01 -11.25 0.13
N SER A 84 -0.03 -11.94 1.28
CA SER A 84 1.21 -12.44 1.88
C SER A 84 1.94 -13.47 1.01
N ALA A 85 1.23 -14.25 0.20
CA ALA A 85 1.84 -15.16 -0.77
C ALA A 85 2.62 -14.44 -1.89
N LEU A 86 2.33 -13.16 -2.14
CA LEU A 86 3.02 -12.33 -3.14
C LEU A 86 4.34 -11.73 -2.61
N GLU A 87 4.63 -11.90 -1.31
CA GLU A 87 5.83 -11.35 -0.69
C GLU A 87 7.11 -11.61 -1.47
N PRO A 88 7.40 -12.80 -2.05
CA PRO A 88 8.64 -13.06 -2.79
C PRO A 88 8.82 -12.25 -4.09
N THR A 89 7.75 -11.64 -4.62
CA THR A 89 7.81 -10.80 -5.83
C THR A 89 8.16 -9.35 -5.50
N PHE A 90 7.54 -8.79 -4.47
CA PHE A 90 7.55 -7.35 -4.20
C PHE A 90 8.53 -6.92 -3.10
N GLY A 91 9.12 -5.74 -3.25
CA GLY A 91 9.88 -5.06 -2.21
C GLY A 91 9.02 -4.30 -1.20
N GLY A 92 7.75 -4.05 -1.53
CA GLY A 92 6.74 -3.48 -0.64
C GLY A 92 5.32 -3.65 -1.18
N ILE A 93 4.32 -3.56 -0.30
CA ILE A 93 2.90 -3.61 -0.65
C ILE A 93 2.23 -2.29 -0.25
N ASN A 94 1.50 -1.72 -1.20
CA ASN A 94 0.59 -0.60 -0.99
C ASN A 94 -0.85 -1.11 -1.07
N LEU A 95 -1.56 -1.11 0.05
CA LEU A 95 -2.99 -1.42 0.12
C LEU A 95 -3.80 -0.19 -0.26
N GLU A 96 -4.82 -0.39 -1.10
CA GLU A 96 -5.59 0.69 -1.70
C GLU A 96 -7.07 0.34 -1.81
N ASP A 97 -7.97 1.30 -1.54
CA ASP A 97 -9.41 1.18 -1.80
C ASP A 97 -10.08 -0.07 -1.16
N ILE A 98 -9.64 -0.44 0.05
CA ILE A 98 -10.23 -1.52 0.86
C ILE A 98 -11.14 -0.92 1.92
N LYS A 99 -12.38 -1.41 2.01
CA LYS A 99 -13.37 -0.86 2.95
C LYS A 99 -12.96 -1.03 4.42
N ALA A 100 -13.36 -0.05 5.23
CA ALA A 100 -13.38 -0.16 6.68
C ALA A 100 -14.62 -0.94 7.16
N PRO A 101 -14.54 -1.66 8.30
CA PRO A 101 -13.38 -1.78 9.18
C PRO A 101 -12.35 -2.85 8.76
N GLU A 102 -12.61 -3.62 7.70
CA GLU A 102 -11.78 -4.77 7.33
C GLU A 102 -10.34 -4.36 6.96
N CYS A 103 -10.14 -3.20 6.34
CA CYS A 103 -8.81 -2.69 5.98
C CYS A 103 -7.83 -2.59 7.16
N PHE A 104 -8.32 -2.30 8.37
CA PHE A 104 -7.49 -2.21 9.57
C PHE A 104 -6.89 -3.57 9.96
N GLU A 105 -7.74 -4.60 10.03
CA GLU A 105 -7.27 -5.96 10.37
C GLU A 105 -6.39 -6.54 9.27
N VAL A 106 -6.73 -6.29 7.99
CA VAL A 106 -5.91 -6.71 6.85
C VAL A 106 -4.50 -6.11 6.96
N GLU A 107 -4.37 -4.80 7.16
CA GLU A 107 -3.07 -4.14 7.28
C GLU A 107 -2.29 -4.67 8.49
N GLU A 108 -2.92 -4.75 9.67
CA GLU A 108 -2.28 -5.24 10.90
C GLU A 108 -1.70 -6.65 10.71
N ARG A 109 -2.51 -7.56 10.16
CA ARG A 109 -2.10 -8.96 9.96
C ARG A 109 -1.02 -9.09 8.89
N LEU A 110 -1.07 -8.29 7.83
CA LEU A 110 -0.02 -8.29 6.80
C LEU A 110 1.31 -7.74 7.34
N LYS A 111 1.28 -6.65 8.12
CA LYS A 111 2.49 -6.10 8.76
C LYS A 111 3.11 -7.06 9.77
N ALA A 112 2.30 -7.86 10.46
CA ALA A 112 2.78 -8.87 11.38
C ALA A 112 3.38 -10.11 10.66
N ARG A 113 2.89 -10.43 9.46
CA ARG A 113 3.24 -11.65 8.73
C ARG A 113 4.38 -11.47 7.73
N MET A 114 4.46 -10.32 7.07
CA MET A 114 5.37 -10.08 5.96
C MET A 114 6.67 -9.43 6.43
N ALA A 115 7.80 -9.77 5.80
CA ALA A 115 9.11 -9.16 6.07
C ALA A 115 9.40 -7.93 5.20
N ILE A 116 8.44 -7.48 4.40
CA ILE A 116 8.49 -6.26 3.59
C ILE A 116 7.52 -5.20 4.13
N PRO A 117 7.74 -3.90 3.85
CA PRO A 117 6.81 -2.85 4.24
C PRO A 117 5.42 -3.07 3.62
N VAL A 118 4.39 -2.94 4.45
CA VAL A 118 2.98 -2.90 4.05
C VAL A 118 2.41 -1.57 4.52
N PHE A 119 1.78 -0.83 3.61
CA PHE A 119 1.27 0.51 3.86
C PHE A 119 -0.12 0.66 3.24
N HIS A 120 -1.08 1.19 3.99
CA HIS A 120 -2.39 1.54 3.45
C HIS A 120 -2.46 3.03 3.14
N ASP A 121 -2.57 3.39 1.86
CA ASP A 121 -2.47 4.80 1.43
C ASP A 121 -3.65 5.64 1.92
N ASP A 122 -4.87 5.12 1.80
CA ASP A 122 -6.08 5.87 2.22
C ASP A 122 -6.08 6.25 3.71
N GLN A 123 -5.42 5.44 4.55
CA GLN A 123 -5.28 5.70 5.98
C GLN A 123 -4.08 6.63 6.25
N HIS A 124 -2.87 6.08 6.07
CA HIS A 124 -1.65 6.73 6.54
C HIS A 124 -1.18 7.82 5.58
N GLY A 125 -1.35 7.64 4.27
CA GLY A 125 -1.02 8.63 3.25
C GLY A 125 -1.85 9.90 3.44
N THR A 126 -3.16 9.73 3.62
CA THR A 126 -4.08 10.82 3.98
C THR A 126 -3.68 11.48 5.29
N ALA A 127 -3.43 10.70 6.35
CA ALA A 127 -3.06 11.24 7.66
C ALA A 127 -1.76 12.07 7.62
N ILE A 128 -0.74 11.63 6.88
CA ILE A 128 0.54 12.36 6.72
C ILE A 128 0.31 13.72 6.07
N ILE A 129 -0.45 13.78 4.97
CA ILE A 129 -0.70 15.03 4.25
C ILE A 129 -1.60 15.96 5.08
N VAL A 130 -2.63 15.43 5.74
CA VAL A 130 -3.49 16.22 6.65
C VAL A 130 -2.69 16.78 7.82
N ALA A 131 -1.83 15.98 8.45
CA ALA A 131 -0.97 16.45 9.54
C ALA A 131 -0.03 17.56 9.07
N ALA A 132 0.60 17.42 7.89
CA ALA A 132 1.45 18.46 7.31
C ALA A 132 0.66 19.76 7.07
N ALA A 133 -0.56 19.67 6.53
CA ALA A 133 -1.43 20.83 6.33
C ALA A 133 -1.82 21.52 7.64
N VAL A 134 -2.17 20.74 8.67
CA VAL A 134 -2.52 21.27 10.01
C VAL A 134 -1.32 21.96 10.64
N LEU A 135 -0.13 21.34 10.62
CA LEU A 135 1.08 21.91 11.20
C LEU A 135 1.43 23.26 10.53
N ASN A 136 1.42 23.31 9.20
CA ASN A 136 1.64 24.56 8.46
C ASN A 136 0.59 25.63 8.77
N GLY A 137 -0.68 25.23 8.91
CA GLY A 137 -1.77 26.14 9.28
C GLY A 137 -1.60 26.71 10.69
N LEU A 138 -1.11 25.92 11.64
CA LEU A 138 -0.82 26.36 13.00
C LEU A 138 0.34 27.33 13.06
N GLU A 139 1.42 27.04 12.33
CA GLU A 139 2.56 27.94 12.20
C GLU A 139 2.12 29.30 11.64
N PHE A 140 1.36 29.30 10.54
CA PHE A 140 0.84 30.52 9.93
C PHE A 140 -0.07 31.32 10.88
N ALA A 141 -0.87 30.63 11.69
CA ALA A 141 -1.75 31.26 12.68
C ALA A 141 -1.03 31.66 13.98
N GLY A 142 0.26 31.34 14.14
CA GLY A 142 1.02 31.57 15.37
C GLY A 142 0.49 30.77 16.58
N LYS A 143 -0.05 29.57 16.35
CA LYS A 143 -0.62 28.69 17.38
C LYS A 143 0.23 27.44 17.56
N THR A 144 0.22 26.86 18.76
CA THR A 144 0.80 25.53 19.00
C THR A 144 -0.28 24.45 19.00
N ILE A 145 0.10 23.20 18.72
CA ILE A 145 -0.85 22.07 18.70
C ILE A 145 -1.47 21.82 20.08
N SER A 146 -0.79 22.17 21.17
CA SER A 146 -1.29 22.03 22.55
C SER A 146 -2.39 23.04 22.90
N ASP A 147 -2.52 24.14 22.14
CA ASP A 147 -3.45 25.23 22.43
C ASP A 147 -4.75 25.16 21.63
N ILE A 148 -4.90 24.15 20.78
CA ILE A 148 -6.05 24.01 19.88
C ILE A 148 -6.96 22.85 20.30
N LYS A 149 -8.19 22.90 19.78
CA LYS A 149 -9.11 21.77 19.79
C LYS A 149 -9.27 21.29 18.37
N ILE A 150 -8.93 20.02 18.12
CA ILE A 150 -9.12 19.37 16.83
C ILE A 150 -10.46 18.64 16.86
N VAL A 151 -11.26 18.81 15.82
CA VAL A 151 -12.52 18.10 15.63
C VAL A 151 -12.43 17.38 14.30
N THR A 152 -12.67 16.06 14.31
CA THR A 152 -12.79 15.24 13.11
C THR A 152 -14.26 14.86 12.91
N SER A 153 -14.70 14.81 11.66
CA SER A 153 -16.07 14.41 11.29
C SER A 153 -15.99 13.23 10.32
N GLY A 154 -16.11 12.02 10.86
CA GLY A 154 -15.86 10.76 10.17
C GLY A 154 -14.91 9.89 10.97
N ALA A 155 -15.19 8.59 11.03
CA ALA A 155 -14.39 7.58 11.75
C ALA A 155 -14.17 6.34 10.86
N GLY A 156 -13.92 6.60 9.56
CA GLY A 156 -13.57 5.58 8.57
C GLY A 156 -12.08 5.25 8.60
N ALA A 157 -11.61 4.66 7.49
CA ALA A 157 -10.19 4.51 7.19
C ALA A 157 -9.47 5.86 7.22
#